data_AF-A0A2G9SKF8-F1
#
_entry.id   AF-A0A2G9SKF8-F1
#
_cell.length_a   1.000
_cell.length_b   1.000
_cell.length_c   1.000
_cell.angle_alpha   90.00
_cell.angle_beta   90.00
_cell.angle_gamma   90.00
#
_symmetry.space_group_name_H-M   'P 1'
#
loop_
_entity.id
_entity.type
_entity.pdbx_description
1 polymer ?
#
loop_
_entity_poly.entity_id
_entity_poly.type
_entity_poly.pdbx_seq_one_letter_code
_entity_poly.pdbx_strand_id
1 'polypeptide(L)' 'MNWKETLTFPPEVPISEKAKDLILRFCCESEQRIGASGVEEIKSNHFFEAVDWEHIRG' A
#
# COMPACT_ATOMS: atom_id res chain seq x y z
N MET A 1 -14.66 13.39 -3.03
CA MET A 1 -13.54 12.98 -3.91
C MET A 1 -13.88 11.60 -4.47
N ASN A 2 -13.93 11.45 -5.79
CA ASN A 2 -14.30 10.18 -6.47
C ASN A 2 -13.08 9.30 -6.72
N TRP A 3 -12.31 9.02 -5.67
CA TRP A 3 -11.05 8.27 -5.80
C TRP A 3 -11.27 6.87 -6.40
N LYS A 4 -12.43 6.26 -6.18
CA LYS A 4 -12.82 4.96 -6.79
C LYS A 4 -12.82 4.99 -8.32
N GLU A 5 -13.07 6.15 -8.91
CA GLU A 5 -13.14 6.34 -10.37
C GLU A 5 -11.86 6.95 -10.93
N THR A 6 -11.16 7.76 -10.13
CA THR A 6 -9.99 8.53 -10.60
C THR A 6 -8.64 7.92 -10.24
N LEU A 7 -8.58 7.02 -9.26
CA LEU A 7 -7.35 6.30 -8.89
C LEU A 7 -7.16 5.13 -9.84
N THR A 8 -6.37 5.35 -10.88
CA THR A 8 -6.08 4.35 -11.93
C THR A 8 -4.56 4.24 -12.14
N PHE A 9 -4.12 3.08 -12.63
CA PHE A 9 -2.73 2.85 -13.00
C PHE A 9 -2.65 2.82 -14.54
N PRO A 10 -1.93 3.75 -15.18
CA PRO A 10 -1.79 3.76 -16.64
C PRO A 10 -1.15 2.46 -17.15
N PRO A 11 -1.67 1.83 -18.20
CA PRO A 11 -1.19 0.52 -18.69
C PRO A 11 0.24 0.55 -19.22
N GLU A 12 0.72 1.70 -19.70
CA GLU A 12 2.06 1.90 -20.23
C GLU A 12 3.14 2.05 -19.15
N VAL A 13 2.74 2.28 -17.88
CA VAL A 13 3.68 2.45 -16.77
C VAL A 13 3.87 1.11 -16.06
N PRO A 14 5.08 0.52 -16.08
CA PRO A 14 5.32 -0.73 -15.38
C PRO A 14 5.25 -0.50 -13.86
N ILE A 15 4.39 -1.26 -13.19
CA ILE A 15 4.24 -1.25 -11.73
C ILE A 15 3.87 -2.66 -11.27
N SER A 16 4.50 -3.11 -10.17
CA SER A 16 4.25 -4.45 -9.65
C SER A 16 2.86 -4.56 -9.02
N GLU A 17 2.27 -5.75 -9.07
CA GLU A 17 0.97 -6.01 -8.43
C GLU A 17 1.00 -5.74 -6.93
N LYS A 18 2.12 -6.04 -6.25
CA LYS A 18 2.32 -5.73 -4.82
C LYS A 18 2.26 -4.22 -4.54
N ALA A 19 2.83 -3.40 -5.42
CA ALA A 19 2.80 -1.94 -5.28
C ALA A 19 1.40 -1.38 -5.53
N LYS A 20 0.69 -1.88 -6.56
CA LYS A 20 -0.70 -1.50 -6.85
C LYS A 20 -1.62 -1.81 -5.67
N ASP A 21 -1.53 -3.02 -5.12
CA ASP A 21 -2.29 -3.44 -3.93
C ASP A 21 -2.07 -2.49 -2.76
N LEU A 22 -0.81 -2.24 -2.40
CA LEU A 22 -0.49 -1.36 -1.28
C LEU A 22 -1.03 0.07 -1.48
N ILE A 23 -0.90 0.63 -2.68
CA ILE A 23 -1.45 1.96 -3.01
C ILE A 23 -2.97 1.98 -2.83
N LEU A 24 -3.69 0.98 -3.36
CA LEU A 24 -5.14 0.89 -3.22
C LEU A 24 -5.58 0.72 -1.75
N ARG A 25 -4.81 -0.02 -0.95
CA ARG A 25 -5.05 -0.18 0.49
C ARG A 25 -4.78 1.07 1.33
N PHE A 26 -3.90 1.97 0.86
CA PHE A 26 -3.71 3.29 1.48
C PHE A 26 -4.75 4.30 1.04
N CYS A 27 -5.07 4.31 -0.25
CA CYS A 27 -5.96 5.28 -0.88
C CYS A 27 -7.41 4.79 -0.92
N CYS A 28 -7.97 4.46 0.24
CA CYS A 28 -9.38 4.08 0.41
C CYS A 28 -10.05 4.86 1.55
N GLU A 29 -11.28 4.48 1.90
CA GLU A 29 -12.00 5.02 3.05
C GLU A 29 -11.19 4.88 4.35
N SER A 30 -11.32 5.86 5.25
CA SER A 30 -10.58 5.91 6.51
C SER A 30 -10.74 4.65 7.36
N GLU A 31 -11.93 4.07 7.35
CA GLU A 31 -12.30 2.91 8.17
C GLU A 31 -11.71 1.60 7.63
N GLN A 32 -11.26 1.58 6.37
CA GLN A 32 -10.70 0.39 5.71
C GLN A 32 -9.22 0.56 5.33
N ARG A 33 -8.65 1.73 5.60
CA ARG A 33 -7.26 2.04 5.29
C ARG A 33 -6.33 1.10 6.02
N ILE A 34 -5.36 0.55 5.31
CA ILE A 34 -4.29 -0.23 5.94
C ILE A 34 -3.60 0.61 7.03
N GLY A 35 -3.48 0.03 8.23
CA GLY A 35 -3.02 0.73 9.41
C GLY A 35 -4.13 1.24 10.32
N ALA A 36 -5.42 1.11 9.95
CA ALA A 36 -6.55 1.47 10.80
C ALA A 36 -6.56 0.67 12.12
N SER A 37 -6.16 -0.60 12.10
CA SER A 37 -6.00 -1.42 13.31
C SER A 37 -4.58 -1.39 13.90
N GLY A 38 -3.68 -0.58 13.33
CA GLY A 38 -2.30 -0.42 13.80
C GLY A 38 -1.23 -0.63 12.72
N VAL A 39 -0.04 -0.11 12.99
CA VAL A 39 1.09 -0.05 12.04
C VAL A 39 1.56 -1.42 11.54
N GLU A 40 1.33 -2.49 12.31
CA GLU A 40 1.72 -3.84 11.92
C GLU A 40 1.01 -4.35 10.65
N GLU A 41 -0.18 -3.83 10.34
CA GLU A 41 -0.83 -4.12 9.05
C GLU A 41 -0.02 -3.59 7.87
N ILE A 42 0.60 -2.42 8.03
CA ILE A 42 1.44 -1.80 6.99
C ILE A 42 2.72 -2.61 6.83
N LYS A 43 3.42 -2.89 7.95
CA LYS A 43 4.71 -3.60 7.93
C LYS A 43 4.60 -5.01 7.38
N SER A 44 3.47 -5.69 7.59
CA SER A 44 3.21 -7.06 7.12
C SER A 44 2.66 -7.15 5.69
N ASN A 45 2.45 -6.02 4.99
CA ASN A 45 2.04 -6.06 3.59
C ASN A 45 3.14 -6.71 2.73
N HIS A 46 2.73 -7.50 1.72
CA HIS A 46 3.64 -8.26 0.87
C HIS A 46 4.62 -7.39 0.08
N PHE A 47 4.28 -6.12 -0.16
CA PHE A 47 5.20 -5.16 -0.76
C PHE A 47 6.49 -4.98 0.08
N PHE A 48 6.41 -5.15 1.40
CA PHE A 48 7.52 -4.99 2.32
C PHE A 48 8.13 -6.31 2.80
N GLU A 49 7.88 -7.43 2.12
CA GLU A 49 8.32 -8.78 2.57
C GLU A 49 9.83 -8.90 2.82
N ALA A 50 10.64 -8.13 2.09
CA ALA A 50 12.09 -8.15 2.19
C ALA A 50 12.65 -7.05 3.12
N VAL A 51 11.79 -6.27 3.78
CA VAL A 51 12.20 -5.18 4.65
C VAL A 51 12.46 -5.69 6.06
N ASP A 52 13.71 -5.55 6.50
CA ASP A 52 14.06 -5.67 7.91
C ASP A 52 13.80 -4.34 8.62
N TRP A 53 12.64 -4.25 9.27
CA TRP A 53 12.22 -3.02 9.96
C TRP A 53 13.06 -2.67 11.18
N GLU A 54 13.76 -3.62 11.79
CA GLU A 54 14.62 -3.39 12.97
C GLU A 54 15.94 -2.75 12.54
N HIS A 55 16.47 -3.13 11.37
CA HIS A 55 17.81 -2.74 10.93
C HIS A 55 17.83 -1.80 9.71
N ILE A 56 16.68 -1.37 9.18
CA ILE A 56 16.60 -0.52 7.97
C ILE A 56 17.34 0.83 8.09
N ARG A 57 17.55 1.33 9.31
CA ARG A 57 18.20 2.63 9.60
C ARG A 57 19.67 2.52 10.03
N GLY A 58 20.27 1.33 9.94
CA GLY A 58 21.65 1.06 10.36
C GLY A 58 22.69 2.05 9.85
#